data_AF-A0A7S1B282-F1
#
_entry.id   AF-A0A7S1B282-F1
#
_cell.length_a   1.000
_cell.length_b   1.000
_cell.length_c   1.000
_cell.angle_alpha   90.00
_cell.angle_beta   90.00
_cell.angle_gamma   90.00
#
_symmetry.space_group_name_H-M   'P 1'
#
loop_
_entity.id
_entity.type
_entity.pdbx_description
1 polymer ?
#
loop_
_entity_poly.entity_id
_entity_poly.type
_entity_poly.pdbx_seq_one_letter_code
_entity_poly.pdbx_strand_id
1 'polypeptide(L)'
;MQSHMMIGKPGIEFSVVLFSAVVVAALLFASTLAVLDAADVQVTGELGSRTVKAYKYGVTTVSFCAICAAVISLQYAVVRTKRLSNLGGKVHVQRQVQHVGSGVALIALFWVLPYQLSILTCSCACVGFWFVHQARAWSPEVDRQFLAQFGALLREAERTGQRPPGAFYFLLGFFLCAFLFPSRSATFGMVCVTLSDPLAATGGAIFGGPKLLGEKTLGGFVVCSLASALICAALVSGVDSLSPVVCRHDWIGVGEVCAGLAVSGLCVGAAELVGGRVPHLDDNLTTSFGSVLLIRLTTRMLGAAGFENCVLGALLVPNRPN
;
A
#
# COMPACT_ATOMS: atom_id res chain seq x y z
N MET A 1 -25.50 51.23 8.58
CA MET A 1 -26.42 50.07 8.43
C MET A 1 -26.52 49.76 6.95
N GLN A 2 -25.51 49.09 6.39
CA GLN A 2 -25.49 48.64 4.99
C GLN A 2 -25.22 47.13 5.02
N SER A 3 -26.31 46.37 4.95
CA SER A 3 -26.30 44.92 4.78
C SER A 3 -25.92 44.59 3.34
N HIS A 4 -24.63 44.38 3.11
CA HIS A 4 -24.18 43.73 1.88
C HIS A 4 -24.57 42.26 1.92
N MET A 5 -25.73 41.99 1.33
CA MET A 5 -26.23 40.67 1.02
C MET A 5 -25.34 40.08 -0.09
N MET A 6 -24.32 39.32 0.32
CA MET A 6 -23.51 38.51 -0.60
C MET A 6 -24.40 37.36 -1.09
N ILE A 7 -25.02 37.59 -2.25
CA ILE A 7 -25.68 36.56 -3.04
C ILE A 7 -24.59 35.54 -3.41
N GLY A 8 -24.60 34.40 -2.71
CA GLY A 8 -23.74 33.26 -3.00
C GLY A 8 -24.00 32.81 -4.43
N LYS A 9 -23.08 33.14 -5.34
CA LYS A 9 -23.04 32.47 -6.62
C LYS A 9 -22.87 30.99 -6.34
N PRO A 10 -23.66 30.08 -6.95
CA PRO A 10 -23.29 28.69 -7.05
C PRO A 10 -22.11 28.64 -8.03
N GLY A 11 -20.94 29.07 -7.55
CA GLY A 11 -19.70 28.74 -8.20
C GLY A 11 -19.66 27.23 -8.26
N ILE A 12 -19.43 26.70 -9.46
CA ILE A 12 -19.04 25.31 -9.62
C ILE A 12 -17.80 25.15 -8.74
N GLU A 13 -17.99 24.71 -7.49
CA GLU A 13 -16.91 24.41 -6.57
C GLU A 13 -16.23 23.18 -7.16
N PHE A 14 -15.28 23.45 -8.05
CA PHE A 14 -14.39 22.46 -8.60
C PHE A 14 -13.54 22.00 -7.42
N SER A 15 -14.08 21.05 -6.66
CA SER A 15 -13.45 20.65 -5.42
C SER A 15 -12.07 20.13 -5.78
N VAL A 16 -11.07 20.53 -5.00
CA VAL A 16 -9.69 20.03 -5.14
C VAL A 16 -9.67 18.49 -5.21
N VAL A 17 -10.68 17.83 -4.64
CA VAL A 17 -10.89 16.38 -4.68
C VAL A 17 -11.31 15.89 -6.06
N LEU A 18 -12.23 16.58 -6.73
CA LEU A 18 -12.57 16.30 -8.13
C LEU A 18 -11.35 16.55 -9.02
N PHE A 19 -10.62 17.64 -8.80
CA PHE A 19 -9.39 17.92 -9.55
C PHE A 19 -8.32 16.85 -9.32
N SER A 20 -8.08 16.42 -8.08
CA SER A 20 -7.09 15.38 -7.76
C SER A 20 -7.49 14.03 -8.32
N ALA A 21 -8.77 13.66 -8.21
CA ALA A 21 -9.29 12.41 -8.77
C ALA A 21 -9.26 12.42 -10.31
N VAL A 22 -9.59 13.57 -10.94
CA VAL A 22 -9.55 13.74 -12.39
C VAL A 22 -8.12 13.79 -12.91
N VAL A 23 -7.19 14.46 -12.24
CA VAL A 23 -5.78 14.51 -12.64
C VAL A 23 -5.14 13.13 -12.49
N VAL A 24 -5.39 12.41 -11.39
CA VAL A 24 -4.91 11.05 -11.22
C VAL A 24 -5.55 10.13 -12.27
N ALA A 25 -6.87 10.16 -12.44
CA ALA A 25 -7.53 9.35 -13.47
C ALA A 25 -7.05 9.68 -14.90
N ALA A 26 -6.83 10.96 -15.22
CA ALA A 26 -6.38 11.41 -16.54
C ALA A 26 -4.91 11.05 -16.80
N LEU A 27 -4.03 11.19 -15.81
CA LEU A 27 -2.64 10.77 -15.92
C LEU A 27 -2.55 9.25 -16.10
N LEU A 28 -3.35 8.49 -15.35
CA LEU A 28 -3.41 7.04 -15.45
C LEU A 28 -3.98 6.57 -16.79
N PHE A 29 -5.02 7.23 -17.28
CA PHE A 29 -5.61 6.97 -18.59
C PHE A 29 -4.62 7.31 -19.72
N ALA A 30 -3.97 8.47 -19.67
CA ALA A 30 -2.98 8.88 -20.66
C ALA A 30 -1.75 7.97 -20.69
N SER A 31 -1.27 7.51 -19.52
CA SER A 31 -0.17 6.54 -19.46
C SER A 31 -0.56 5.17 -20.02
N THR A 32 -1.82 4.77 -19.84
CA THR A 32 -2.33 3.51 -20.43
C THR A 32 -2.42 3.64 -21.94
N LEU A 33 -2.95 4.75 -22.47
CA LEU A 33 -3.02 4.99 -23.90
C LEU A 33 -1.65 5.07 -24.57
N ALA A 34 -0.68 5.76 -23.95
CA ALA A 34 0.67 5.89 -24.50
C ALA A 34 1.42 4.54 -24.58
N VAL A 35 1.19 3.65 -23.62
CA VAL A 35 1.78 2.30 -23.64
C VAL A 35 1.07 1.38 -24.62
N LEU A 36 -0.25 1.51 -24.75
CA LEU A 36 -1.01 0.78 -25.77
C LEU A 36 -0.57 1.17 -27.19
N ASP A 37 -0.37 2.47 -27.43
CA ASP A 37 0.10 3.01 -28.72
C ASP A 37 1.54 2.57 -29.02
N ALA A 38 2.45 2.65 -28.05
CA ALA A 38 3.83 2.17 -28.20
C ALA A 38 3.92 0.65 -28.44
N ALA A 39 2.98 -0.13 -27.89
CA ALA A 39 2.90 -1.57 -28.11
C ALA A 39 2.30 -1.96 -29.48
N ASP A 40 1.46 -1.11 -30.06
CA ASP A 40 0.87 -1.32 -31.39
C ASP A 40 1.90 -1.06 -32.52
N VAL A 41 2.86 -0.15 -32.30
CA VAL A 41 3.91 0.21 -33.28
C VAL A 41 4.92 -0.93 -33.53
N GLN A 42 5.07 -1.91 -32.64
CA GLN A 42 6.09 -2.98 -32.80
C GLN A 42 5.60 -4.29 -33.45
N VAL A 43 4.33 -4.42 -33.85
CA VAL A 43 3.78 -5.75 -34.24
C VAL A 43 3.05 -5.70 -35.58
N THR A 44 3.82 -5.51 -36.64
CA THR A 44 3.39 -5.80 -38.02
C THR A 44 3.68 -7.26 -38.38
N GLY A 45 2.77 -8.16 -38.03
CA GLY A 45 2.79 -9.55 -38.50
C GLY A 45 1.75 -10.44 -37.81
N GLU A 46 0.81 -10.98 -38.58
CA GLU A 46 -0.23 -11.99 -38.25
C GLU A 46 -1.53 -11.54 -37.52
N LEU A 47 -2.65 -11.72 -38.23
CA LEU A 47 -4.01 -11.34 -37.85
C LEU A 47 -4.51 -12.02 -36.56
N GLY A 48 -4.05 -13.25 -36.27
CA GLY A 48 -4.42 -14.00 -35.06
C GLY A 48 -3.81 -13.43 -33.77
N SER A 49 -2.63 -12.82 -33.86
CA SER A 49 -1.97 -12.16 -32.72
C SER A 49 -2.72 -10.88 -32.27
N ARG A 50 -3.37 -10.20 -33.22
CA ARG A 50 -4.07 -8.93 -32.97
C ARG A 50 -5.31 -9.09 -32.09
N THR A 51 -6.14 -10.11 -32.35
CA THR A 51 -7.39 -10.32 -31.60
C THR A 51 -7.14 -10.68 -30.14
N VAL A 52 -6.14 -11.53 -29.86
CA VAL A 52 -5.79 -11.94 -28.49
C VAL A 52 -5.22 -10.76 -27.69
N LYS A 53 -4.39 -9.92 -28.32
CA LYS A 53 -3.84 -8.71 -27.68
C LYS A 53 -4.93 -7.69 -27.38
N ALA A 54 -5.79 -7.39 -28.34
CA ALA A 54 -6.92 -6.46 -28.16
C ALA A 54 -7.84 -6.90 -27.01
N TYR A 55 -8.14 -8.20 -26.91
CA TYR A 55 -8.91 -8.74 -25.80
C TYR A 55 -8.21 -8.58 -24.45
N LYS A 56 -6.91 -8.94 -24.34
CA LYS A 56 -6.13 -8.80 -23.10
C LYS A 56 -6.12 -7.34 -22.63
N TYR A 57 -5.87 -6.39 -23.52
CA TYR A 57 -5.86 -4.97 -23.20
C TYR A 57 -7.24 -4.41 -22.83
N GLY A 58 -8.30 -4.87 -23.51
CA GLY A 58 -9.68 -4.53 -23.17
C GLY A 58 -10.03 -4.95 -21.74
N VAL A 59 -9.71 -6.19 -21.37
CA VAL A 59 -9.93 -6.70 -20.01
C VAL A 59 -9.11 -5.88 -18.99
N THR A 60 -7.82 -5.66 -19.23
CA THR A 60 -6.97 -4.85 -18.32
C THR A 60 -7.53 -3.43 -18.12
N THR A 61 -7.98 -2.78 -19.19
CA THR A 61 -8.53 -1.41 -19.12
C THR A 61 -9.84 -1.38 -18.33
N VAL A 62 -10.75 -2.32 -18.58
CA VAL A 62 -12.02 -2.41 -17.85
C VAL A 62 -11.77 -2.70 -16.38
N SER A 63 -10.89 -3.65 -16.06
CA SER A 63 -10.53 -3.97 -14.67
C SER A 63 -9.88 -2.78 -13.97
N PHE A 64 -8.98 -2.06 -14.64
CA PHE A 64 -8.37 -0.84 -14.14
C PHE A 64 -9.42 0.21 -13.77
N CYS A 65 -10.32 0.55 -14.71
CA CYS A 65 -11.39 1.51 -14.49
C CYS A 65 -12.32 1.09 -13.34
N ALA A 66 -12.67 -0.20 -13.27
CA ALA A 66 -13.52 -0.75 -12.22
C ALA A 66 -12.86 -0.64 -10.83
N ILE A 67 -11.57 -0.94 -10.73
CA ILE A 67 -10.81 -0.83 -9.47
C ILE A 67 -10.69 0.65 -9.05
N CYS A 68 -10.37 1.56 -9.97
CA CYS A 68 -10.34 3.00 -9.67
C CYS A 68 -11.70 3.52 -9.19
N ALA A 69 -12.78 3.13 -9.86
CA ALA A 69 -14.14 3.48 -9.44
C ALA A 69 -14.46 2.90 -8.04
N ALA A 70 -14.03 1.68 -7.74
CA ALA A 70 -14.19 1.07 -6.43
C ALA A 70 -13.41 1.81 -5.34
N VAL A 71 -12.16 2.23 -5.59
CA VAL A 71 -11.36 3.04 -4.66
C VAL A 71 -12.04 4.37 -4.37
N ILE A 72 -12.47 5.09 -5.41
CA ILE A 72 -13.14 6.39 -5.26
C ILE A 72 -14.45 6.23 -4.49
N SER A 73 -15.23 5.20 -4.83
CA SER A 73 -16.50 4.89 -4.15
C SER A 73 -16.29 4.53 -2.69
N LEU A 74 -15.26 3.73 -2.39
CA LEU A 74 -14.88 3.38 -1.02
C LEU A 74 -14.48 4.63 -0.24
N GLN A 75 -13.60 5.48 -0.79
CA GLN A 75 -13.17 6.71 -0.12
C GLN A 75 -14.37 7.62 0.19
N TYR A 76 -15.28 7.77 -0.77
CA TYR A 76 -16.49 8.56 -0.59
C TYR A 76 -17.43 7.97 0.48
N ALA A 77 -17.64 6.65 0.45
CA ALA A 77 -18.48 5.95 1.43
C ALA A 77 -17.90 6.04 2.85
N VAL A 78 -16.58 5.83 3.00
CA VAL A 78 -15.87 5.96 4.27
C VAL A 78 -15.98 7.38 4.81
N VAL A 79 -15.73 8.41 3.99
CA VAL A 79 -15.82 9.81 4.44
C VAL A 79 -17.24 10.16 4.92
N ARG A 80 -18.28 9.64 4.25
CA ARG A 80 -19.68 9.92 4.62
C ARG A 80 -20.19 9.12 5.82
N THR A 81 -19.57 8.00 6.13
CA THR A 81 -19.97 7.15 7.26
C THR A 81 -19.42 7.72 8.58
N LYS A 82 -20.07 8.76 9.09
CA LYS A 82 -19.78 9.39 10.41
C LYS A 82 -19.97 8.43 11.61
N ARG A 83 -20.41 7.19 11.39
CA ARG A 83 -20.91 6.25 12.39
C ARG A 83 -19.98 5.06 12.67
N LEU A 84 -18.84 4.96 11.99
CA LEU A 84 -17.78 4.02 12.36
C LEU A 84 -17.06 4.57 13.59
N SER A 85 -17.69 4.43 14.74
CA SER A 85 -17.20 4.90 16.03
C SER A 85 -15.88 4.22 16.40
N ASN A 86 -15.09 4.92 17.21
CA ASN A 86 -13.88 4.34 17.78
C ASN A 86 -14.28 3.18 18.71
N LEU A 87 -13.84 1.95 18.43
CA LEU A 87 -13.95 0.85 19.39
C LEU A 87 -13.21 1.25 20.67
N GLY A 88 -13.97 1.50 21.73
CA GLY A 88 -13.46 1.94 23.04
C GLY A 88 -12.69 3.27 23.04
N GLY A 89 -12.91 4.16 22.06
CA GLY A 89 -12.19 5.44 21.96
C GLY A 89 -10.72 5.34 21.52
N LYS A 90 -10.17 4.12 21.36
CA LYS A 90 -8.75 3.88 21.11
C LYS A 90 -8.43 3.45 19.67
N VAL A 91 -9.41 2.92 18.94
CA VAL A 91 -9.20 2.38 17.59
C VAL A 91 -9.98 3.21 16.56
N HIS A 92 -9.28 3.85 15.63
CA HIS A 92 -9.89 4.62 14.54
C HIS A 92 -10.38 3.72 13.40
N VAL A 93 -11.53 3.06 13.61
CA VAL A 93 -12.10 2.07 12.68
C VAL A 93 -12.29 2.63 11.27
N GLN A 94 -12.80 3.86 11.15
CA GLN A 94 -12.99 4.50 9.84
C GLN A 94 -11.68 4.55 9.03
N ARG A 95 -10.57 4.94 9.68
CA ARG A 95 -9.25 4.99 9.06
C ARG A 95 -8.74 3.59 8.71
N GLN A 96 -8.99 2.60 9.55
CA GLN A 96 -8.60 1.21 9.25
C GLN A 96 -9.36 0.64 8.06
N VAL A 97 -10.67 0.88 7.95
CA VAL A 97 -11.47 0.46 6.79
C VAL A 97 -10.97 1.13 5.51
N GLN A 98 -10.68 2.44 5.57
CA GLN A 98 -10.08 3.17 4.46
C GLN A 98 -8.74 2.57 4.04
N HIS A 99 -7.87 2.29 5.02
CA HIS A 99 -6.52 1.81 4.83
C HIS A 99 -6.50 0.40 4.23
N VAL A 100 -7.21 -0.54 4.85
CA VAL A 100 -7.33 -1.92 4.38
C VAL A 100 -8.00 -1.95 3.01
N GLY A 101 -9.12 -1.27 2.84
CA GLY A 101 -9.87 -1.32 1.58
C GLY A 101 -9.12 -0.67 0.41
N SER A 102 -8.44 0.47 0.64
CA SER A 102 -7.60 1.08 -0.41
C SER A 102 -6.38 0.21 -0.71
N GLY A 103 -5.77 -0.40 0.30
CA GLY A 103 -4.64 -1.32 0.13
C GLY A 103 -5.00 -2.56 -0.68
N VAL A 104 -6.13 -3.22 -0.37
CA VAL A 104 -6.63 -4.37 -1.13
C VAL A 104 -6.88 -4.00 -2.59
N ALA A 105 -7.48 -2.84 -2.84
CA ALA A 105 -7.73 -2.38 -4.20
C ALA A 105 -6.42 -2.09 -4.96
N LEU A 106 -5.42 -1.49 -4.33
CA LEU A 106 -4.11 -1.25 -4.94
C LEU A 106 -3.34 -2.56 -5.19
N ILE A 107 -3.44 -3.54 -4.29
CA ILE A 107 -2.88 -4.89 -4.52
C ILE A 107 -3.57 -5.55 -5.71
N ALA A 108 -4.91 -5.49 -5.78
CA ALA A 108 -5.64 -6.02 -6.94
C ALA A 108 -5.20 -5.33 -8.24
N LEU A 109 -5.00 -4.02 -8.21
CA LEU A 109 -4.48 -3.25 -9.34
C LEU A 109 -3.09 -3.73 -9.76
N PHE A 110 -2.20 -3.96 -8.79
CA PHE A 110 -0.83 -4.45 -9.04
C PHE A 110 -0.80 -5.81 -9.76
N TRP A 111 -1.77 -6.69 -9.47
CA TRP A 111 -1.88 -8.02 -10.09
C TRP A 111 -2.64 -8.03 -11.41
N VAL A 112 -3.50 -7.05 -11.66
CA VAL A 112 -4.27 -6.91 -12.92
C VAL A 112 -3.45 -6.18 -13.99
N LEU A 113 -2.66 -5.18 -13.60
CA LEU A 113 -1.86 -4.40 -14.53
C LEU A 113 -0.53 -5.11 -14.85
N PRO A 114 -0.04 -4.96 -16.10
CA PRO A 114 1.36 -5.23 -16.40
C PRO A 114 2.29 -4.51 -15.43
N TYR A 115 3.35 -5.17 -15.00
CA TYR A 115 4.25 -4.67 -13.96
C TYR A 115 4.78 -3.26 -14.21
N GLN A 116 5.13 -2.93 -15.46
CA GLN A 116 5.58 -1.59 -15.86
C GLN A 116 4.46 -0.55 -15.69
N LEU A 117 3.23 -0.91 -16.04
CA LEU A 117 2.05 -0.05 -15.85
C LEU A 117 1.72 0.14 -14.38
N SER A 118 1.90 -0.89 -13.55
CA SER A 118 1.74 -0.78 -12.09
C SER A 118 2.73 0.24 -11.49
N ILE A 119 4.01 0.17 -11.88
CA ILE A 119 5.04 1.13 -11.45
C ILE A 119 4.70 2.54 -11.92
N LEU A 120 4.39 2.71 -13.20
CA LEU A 120 4.05 4.00 -13.79
C LEU A 120 2.84 4.61 -13.08
N THR A 121 1.78 3.82 -12.89
CA THR A 121 0.56 4.21 -12.17
C THR A 121 0.86 4.67 -10.75
N CYS A 122 1.60 3.87 -9.98
CA CYS A 122 1.95 4.23 -8.61
C CYS A 122 2.84 5.48 -8.55
N SER A 123 3.76 5.64 -9.51
CA SER A 123 4.65 6.80 -9.59
C SER A 123 3.88 8.09 -9.89
N CYS A 124 2.97 8.08 -10.88
CA CYS A 124 2.11 9.21 -11.21
C CYS A 124 1.21 9.58 -10.04
N ALA A 125 0.63 8.59 -9.35
CA ALA A 125 -0.21 8.82 -8.19
C ALA A 125 0.60 9.39 -7.00
N CYS A 126 1.82 8.91 -6.75
CA CYS A 126 2.73 9.48 -5.74
C CYS A 126 3.04 10.96 -6.01
N VAL A 127 3.42 11.26 -7.26
CA VAL A 127 3.72 12.63 -7.71
C VAL A 127 2.48 13.52 -7.59
N GLY A 128 1.31 13.03 -7.99
CA GLY A 128 0.04 13.73 -7.84
C GLY A 128 -0.28 14.06 -6.38
N PHE A 129 -0.16 13.08 -5.47
CA PHE A 129 -0.37 13.30 -4.04
C PHE A 129 0.64 14.29 -3.44
N TRP A 130 1.89 14.26 -3.90
CA TRP A 130 2.89 15.25 -3.52
C TRP A 130 2.48 16.67 -3.94
N PHE A 131 2.04 16.86 -5.18
CA PHE A 131 1.56 18.17 -5.64
C PHE A 131 0.32 18.65 -4.87
N VAL A 132 -0.61 17.76 -4.54
CA VAL A 132 -1.76 18.10 -3.68
C VAL A 132 -1.28 18.57 -2.31
N HIS A 133 -0.29 17.90 -1.71
CA HIS A 133 0.31 18.34 -0.45
C HIS A 133 0.96 19.72 -0.55
N GLN A 134 1.74 19.98 -1.61
CA GLN A 134 2.33 21.30 -1.85
C GLN A 134 1.27 22.38 -2.04
N ALA A 135 0.19 22.08 -2.78
CA ALA A 135 -0.92 22.99 -2.99
C ALA A 135 -1.65 23.36 -1.68
N ARG A 136 -1.79 22.40 -0.75
CA ARG A 136 -2.30 22.68 0.61
C ARG A 136 -1.39 23.63 1.38
N ALA A 137 -0.07 23.45 1.29
CA ALA A 137 0.89 24.32 1.95
C ALA A 137 0.90 25.74 1.38
N TRP A 138 0.58 25.91 0.09
CA TRP A 138 0.60 27.20 -0.60
C TRP A 138 -0.72 27.98 -0.52
N SER A 139 -1.86 27.30 -0.43
CA SER A 139 -3.18 27.95 -0.45
C SER A 139 -4.04 27.54 0.74
N PRO A 140 -4.36 28.48 1.65
CA PRO A 140 -5.26 28.23 2.78
C PRO A 140 -6.65 27.74 2.34
N GLU A 141 -7.12 28.16 1.16
CA GLU A 141 -8.41 27.71 0.63
C GLU A 141 -8.35 26.25 0.19
N VAL A 142 -7.24 25.82 -0.44
CA VAL A 142 -7.03 24.42 -0.81
C VAL A 142 -6.94 23.54 0.44
N ASP A 143 -6.24 23.99 1.48
CA ASP A 143 -6.16 23.25 2.73
C ASP A 143 -7.52 23.18 3.45
N ARG A 144 -8.28 24.28 3.50
CA ARG A 144 -9.64 24.31 4.06
C ARG A 144 -10.57 23.31 3.37
N GLN A 145 -10.54 23.27 2.04
CA GLN A 145 -11.33 22.31 1.25
C GLN A 145 -10.86 20.87 1.48
N PHE A 146 -9.55 20.65 1.54
CA PHE A 146 -8.99 19.34 1.82
C PHE A 146 -9.39 18.83 3.21
N LEU A 147 -9.30 19.67 4.25
CA LEU A 147 -9.69 19.34 5.61
C LEU A 147 -11.19 19.13 5.75
N ALA A 148 -12.02 19.91 5.04
CA ALA A 148 -13.47 19.72 5.02
C ALA A 148 -13.86 18.32 4.51
N GLN A 149 -13.12 17.78 3.54
CA GLN A 149 -13.41 16.47 2.98
C GLN A 149 -12.69 15.32 3.71
N PHE A 150 -11.40 15.47 3.97
CA PHE A 150 -10.53 14.37 4.44
C PHE A 150 -10.06 14.54 5.89
N GLY A 151 -10.36 15.64 6.56
CA GLY A 151 -9.88 15.92 7.92
C GLY A 151 -10.28 14.87 8.96
N ALA A 152 -11.36 14.13 8.72
CA ALA A 152 -11.78 13.00 9.56
C ALA A 152 -10.84 11.79 9.47
N LEU A 153 -10.10 11.63 8.38
CA LEU A 153 -9.18 10.52 8.13
C LEU A 153 -7.74 10.85 8.57
N LEU A 154 -7.41 12.14 8.69
CA LEU A 154 -6.08 12.61 9.05
C LEU A 154 -5.79 12.46 10.54
N ARG A 155 -4.55 12.09 10.87
CA ARG A 155 -4.00 12.24 12.23
C ARG A 155 -3.89 13.73 12.57
N GLU A 156 -3.90 14.06 13.87
CA GLU A 156 -3.82 15.46 14.33
C GLU A 156 -2.57 16.19 13.79
N ALA A 157 -1.42 15.51 13.75
CA ALA A 157 -0.19 16.06 13.19
C ALA A 157 -0.25 16.33 11.67
N GLU A 158 -1.11 15.62 10.92
CA GLU A 158 -1.27 15.75 9.45
C GLU A 158 -2.25 16.87 9.07
N ARG A 159 -3.11 17.27 10.01
CA ARG A 159 -4.08 18.36 9.81
C ARG A 159 -3.41 19.72 9.65
N THR A 160 -2.24 19.91 10.24
CA THR A 160 -1.46 21.16 10.18
C THR A 160 -0.90 21.47 8.78
N GLY A 161 -0.92 20.50 7.86
CA GLY A 161 -0.33 20.65 6.53
C GLY A 161 1.21 20.63 6.50
N GLN A 162 1.88 20.55 7.65
CA GLN A 162 3.36 20.49 7.73
C GLN A 162 3.93 19.12 7.35
N ARG A 163 3.11 18.07 7.43
CA ARG A 163 3.49 16.70 7.08
C ARG A 163 2.56 16.15 6.01
N PRO A 164 3.08 15.41 5.02
CA PRO A 164 2.24 14.68 4.08
C PRO A 164 1.30 13.73 4.84
N PRO A 165 0.04 13.55 4.38
CA PRO A 165 -0.86 12.55 4.94
C PRO A 165 -0.25 11.15 4.90
N GLY A 166 -0.58 10.27 5.85
CA GLY A 166 -0.14 8.86 5.83
C GLY A 166 -0.44 8.13 4.51
N ALA A 167 -1.49 8.53 3.79
CA ALA A 167 -1.81 7.99 2.45
C ALA A 167 -0.69 8.21 1.41
N PHE A 168 0.07 9.31 1.52
CA PHE A 168 1.24 9.54 0.67
C PHE A 168 2.33 8.50 0.94
N TYR A 169 2.66 8.26 2.20
CA TYR A 169 3.68 7.28 2.58
C TYR A 169 3.25 5.84 2.28
N PHE A 170 1.96 5.55 2.38
CA PHE A 170 1.37 4.28 1.95
C PHE A 170 1.61 4.03 0.47
N LEU A 171 1.27 5.01 -0.38
CA LEU A 171 1.44 4.91 -1.82
C LEU A 171 2.93 4.91 -2.23
N LEU A 172 3.75 5.70 -1.55
CA LEU A 172 5.21 5.71 -1.75
C LEU A 172 5.82 4.36 -1.41
N GLY A 173 5.37 3.72 -0.33
CA GLY A 173 5.76 2.37 0.05
C GLY A 173 5.39 1.35 -1.02
N PHE A 174 4.17 1.41 -1.57
CA PHE A 174 3.75 0.58 -2.70
C PHE A 174 4.62 0.80 -3.94
N PHE A 175 4.87 2.06 -4.31
CA PHE A 175 5.72 2.40 -5.45
C PHE A 175 7.14 1.85 -5.27
N LEU A 176 7.78 2.10 -4.13
CA LEU A 176 9.14 1.64 -3.87
C LEU A 176 9.22 0.10 -3.81
N CYS A 177 8.21 -0.54 -3.23
CA CYS A 177 8.11 -1.99 -3.26
C CYS A 177 8.05 -2.53 -4.69
N ALA A 178 7.14 -1.98 -5.50
CA ALA A 178 6.99 -2.36 -6.90
C ALA A 178 8.26 -2.08 -7.70
N PHE A 179 8.93 -0.96 -7.47
CA PHE A 179 10.08 -0.52 -8.26
C PHE A 179 11.39 -1.25 -7.92
N LEU A 180 11.64 -1.54 -6.64
CA LEU A 180 12.95 -2.02 -6.17
C LEU A 180 13.00 -3.53 -5.89
N PHE A 181 11.84 -4.17 -5.73
CA PHE A 181 11.78 -5.58 -5.33
C PHE A 181 11.04 -6.44 -6.35
N PRO A 182 11.38 -7.74 -6.41
CA PRO A 182 10.62 -8.68 -7.23
C PRO A 182 9.17 -8.77 -6.77
N SER A 183 8.27 -9.12 -7.70
CA SER A 183 6.81 -9.15 -7.53
C SER A 183 6.32 -9.80 -6.22
N ARG A 184 6.92 -10.93 -5.81
CA ARG A 184 6.56 -11.64 -4.57
C ARG A 184 6.93 -10.85 -3.32
N SER A 185 8.17 -10.36 -3.23
CA SER A 185 8.63 -9.48 -2.14
C SER A 185 7.84 -8.17 -2.09
N ALA A 186 7.58 -7.56 -3.25
CA ALA A 186 6.78 -6.36 -3.36
C ALA A 186 5.36 -6.59 -2.83
N THR A 187 4.73 -7.69 -3.25
CA THR A 187 3.39 -8.10 -2.78
C THR A 187 3.39 -8.34 -1.27
N PHE A 188 4.41 -9.01 -0.73
CA PHE A 188 4.54 -9.22 0.72
C PHE A 188 4.54 -7.88 1.48
N GLY A 189 5.39 -6.92 1.09
CA GLY A 189 5.43 -5.60 1.73
C GLY A 189 4.09 -4.85 1.62
N MET A 190 3.43 -4.90 0.45
CA MET A 190 2.12 -4.28 0.22
C MET A 190 1.02 -4.90 1.09
N VAL A 191 0.98 -6.24 1.20
CA VAL A 191 -0.01 -6.94 2.03
C VAL A 191 0.25 -6.68 3.51
N CYS A 192 1.51 -6.68 3.95
CA CYS A 192 1.89 -6.38 5.33
C CYS A 192 1.47 -4.97 5.77
N VAL A 193 1.74 -3.94 4.97
CA VAL A 193 1.24 -2.59 5.32
C VAL A 193 -0.28 -2.52 5.25
N THR A 194 -0.93 -3.27 4.36
CA THR A 194 -2.39 -3.25 4.22
C THR A 194 -3.10 -3.91 5.41
N LEU A 195 -2.55 -5.01 5.94
CA LEU A 195 -3.20 -5.84 6.95
C LEU A 195 -2.49 -5.81 8.30
N SER A 196 -1.19 -6.09 8.34
CA SER A 196 -0.42 -6.18 9.59
C SER A 196 -0.37 -4.85 10.33
N ASP A 197 -0.29 -3.72 9.63
CA ASP A 197 -0.22 -2.39 10.24
C ASP A 197 -1.53 -2.01 11.00
N PRO A 198 -2.73 -2.09 10.40
CA PRO A 198 -3.99 -1.93 11.16
C PRO A 198 -4.14 -2.94 12.29
N LEU A 199 -3.71 -4.19 12.09
CA LEU A 199 -3.75 -5.22 13.13
C LEU A 199 -2.79 -4.90 14.28
N ALA A 200 -1.63 -4.29 14.02
CA ALA A 200 -0.71 -3.81 15.05
C ALA A 200 -1.37 -2.73 15.92
N ALA A 201 -2.06 -1.76 15.29
CA ALA A 201 -2.78 -0.72 16.00
C ALA A 201 -3.92 -1.29 16.86
N THR A 202 -4.72 -2.20 16.31
CA THR A 202 -5.81 -2.87 17.04
C THR A 202 -5.27 -3.76 18.17
N GLY A 203 -4.23 -4.55 17.90
CA GLY A 203 -3.57 -5.41 18.86
C GLY A 203 -2.95 -4.61 20.01
N GLY A 204 -2.33 -3.48 19.70
CA GLY A 204 -1.79 -2.58 20.72
C GLY A 204 -2.86 -1.95 21.60
N ALA A 205 -4.04 -1.64 21.03
CA ALA A 205 -5.18 -1.10 21.77
C ALA A 205 -5.89 -2.15 22.66
N ILE A 206 -6.00 -3.39 22.19
CA ILE A 206 -6.69 -4.49 22.88
C ILE A 206 -5.78 -5.14 23.94
N PHE A 207 -4.59 -5.59 23.52
CA PHE A 207 -3.70 -6.37 24.38
C PHE A 207 -2.75 -5.49 25.21
N GLY A 208 -2.48 -4.25 24.76
CA GLY A 208 -1.61 -3.33 25.48
C GLY A 208 -0.19 -3.88 25.66
N GLY A 209 0.31 -3.84 26.90
CA GLY A 209 1.65 -4.28 27.28
C GLY A 209 2.67 -3.15 27.41
N PRO A 210 3.92 -3.47 27.77
CA PRO A 210 4.99 -2.48 27.92
C PRO A 210 5.22 -1.73 26.61
N LYS A 211 5.53 -0.44 26.73
CA LYS A 211 5.95 0.38 25.59
C LYS A 211 7.34 -0.07 25.15
N LEU A 212 7.46 -0.53 23.91
CA LEU A 212 8.74 -0.99 23.36
C LEU A 212 9.55 0.18 22.82
N LEU A 213 8.86 1.03 22.06
CA LEU A 213 9.45 2.20 21.45
C LEU A 213 8.30 3.22 21.47
N GLY A 214 8.46 4.34 22.20
CA GLY A 214 7.52 5.47 22.16
C GLY A 214 6.11 5.04 22.57
N GLU A 215 5.10 5.35 21.76
CA GLU A 215 3.73 4.94 22.05
C GLU A 215 3.37 3.50 21.63
N LYS A 216 4.29 2.78 20.97
CA LYS A 216 4.04 1.44 20.44
C LYS A 216 4.24 0.38 21.52
N THR A 217 3.28 -0.53 21.64
CA THR A 217 3.23 -1.54 22.71
C THR A 217 3.73 -2.90 22.24
N LEU A 218 4.14 -3.73 23.18
CA LEU A 218 4.49 -5.14 22.92
C LEU A 218 3.34 -5.91 22.24
N GLY A 219 2.08 -5.68 22.67
CA GLY A 219 0.91 -6.33 22.07
C GLY A 219 0.76 -6.00 20.57
N GLY A 220 0.98 -4.74 20.18
CA GLY A 220 0.94 -4.35 18.76
C GLY A 220 2.05 -5.01 17.94
N PHE A 221 3.28 -5.02 18.48
CA PHE A 221 4.43 -5.67 17.85
C PHE A 221 4.23 -7.18 17.63
N VAL A 222 3.72 -7.89 18.64
CA VAL A 222 3.47 -9.34 18.56
C VAL A 222 2.40 -9.63 17.50
N VAL A 223 1.29 -8.89 17.51
CA VAL A 223 0.21 -9.07 16.52
C VAL A 223 0.70 -8.77 15.11
N CYS A 224 1.47 -7.69 14.91
CA CYS A 224 2.07 -7.35 13.62
C CYS A 224 2.98 -8.47 13.10
N SER A 225 3.84 -9.00 13.98
CA SER A 225 4.81 -10.03 13.63
C SER A 225 4.11 -11.35 13.27
N LEU A 226 3.10 -11.75 14.05
CA LEU A 226 2.33 -12.97 13.80
C LEU A 226 1.51 -12.86 12.51
N ALA A 227 0.80 -11.75 12.30
CA ALA A 227 0.03 -11.52 11.07
C ALA A 227 0.94 -11.58 9.84
N SER A 228 2.12 -10.98 9.92
CA SER A 228 3.11 -10.97 8.84
C SER A 228 3.73 -12.34 8.58
N ALA A 229 3.98 -13.14 9.62
CA ALA A 229 4.42 -14.52 9.46
C ALA A 229 3.36 -15.37 8.73
N LEU A 230 2.08 -15.19 9.05
CA LEU A 230 0.97 -15.87 8.36
C LEU A 230 0.85 -15.42 6.89
N ILE A 231 1.00 -14.13 6.62
CA ILE A 231 1.04 -13.59 5.25
C ILE A 231 2.23 -14.19 4.47
N CYS A 232 3.41 -14.29 5.10
CA CYS A 232 4.57 -14.93 4.49
C CYS A 232 4.24 -16.38 4.13
N ALA A 233 3.71 -17.15 5.08
CA ALA A 233 3.31 -18.54 4.88
C ALA A 233 2.33 -18.70 3.71
N ALA A 234 1.31 -17.83 3.63
CA ALA A 234 0.32 -17.84 2.56
C ALA A 234 0.92 -17.51 1.17
N LEU A 235 1.90 -16.60 1.10
CA LEU A 235 2.54 -16.24 -0.17
C LEU A 235 3.55 -17.28 -0.66
N VAL A 236 4.17 -18.02 0.26
CA VAL A 236 5.19 -19.01 -0.09
C VAL A 236 4.62 -20.43 -0.23
N SER A 237 3.43 -20.72 0.29
CA SER A 237 2.79 -22.04 0.24
C SER A 237 2.56 -22.59 -1.18
N GLY A 238 2.54 -21.72 -2.21
CA GLY A 238 2.41 -22.09 -3.62
C GLY A 238 3.72 -22.16 -4.40
N VAL A 239 4.88 -22.14 -3.74
CA VAL A 239 6.20 -22.18 -4.42
C VAL A 239 6.73 -23.60 -4.46
N ASP A 240 6.87 -24.17 -5.65
CA ASP A 240 7.35 -25.55 -5.88
C ASP A 240 8.71 -25.82 -5.21
N SER A 241 9.57 -24.81 -5.09
CA SER A 241 10.88 -24.90 -4.43
C SER A 241 10.80 -25.20 -2.92
N LEU A 242 9.65 -25.02 -2.28
CA LEU A 242 9.41 -25.40 -0.89
C LEU A 242 8.90 -26.83 -0.74
N SER A 243 8.37 -27.44 -1.81
CA SER A 243 7.89 -28.82 -1.79
C SER A 243 8.96 -29.81 -1.30
N PRO A 244 10.24 -29.77 -1.74
CA PRO A 244 11.24 -30.71 -1.26
C PRO A 244 11.64 -30.53 0.22
N VAL A 245 11.50 -29.32 0.78
CA VAL A 245 11.85 -29.04 2.19
C VAL A 245 10.68 -29.41 3.11
N VAL A 246 9.46 -29.08 2.70
CA VAL A 246 8.22 -29.42 3.43
C VAL A 246 7.92 -30.92 3.35
N CYS A 247 8.14 -31.55 2.19
CA CYS A 247 7.90 -32.98 1.98
C CYS A 247 8.99 -33.88 2.57
N ARG A 248 10.14 -33.34 3.02
CA ARG A 248 11.17 -34.16 3.67
C ARG A 248 10.73 -34.76 5.00
N HIS A 249 9.62 -34.31 5.61
CA HIS A 249 9.10 -34.81 6.90
C HIS A 249 10.13 -34.88 8.05
N ASP A 250 11.31 -34.31 7.87
CA ASP A 250 12.34 -34.24 8.89
C ASP A 250 12.11 -32.98 9.74
N TRP A 251 12.24 -33.11 11.06
CA TRP A 251 12.09 -32.02 12.03
C TRP A 251 12.98 -30.81 11.71
N ILE A 252 14.09 -31.04 11.02
CA ILE A 252 15.02 -30.00 10.55
C ILE A 252 14.34 -29.09 9.51
N GLY A 253 13.63 -29.65 8.53
CA GLY A 253 12.93 -28.88 7.49
C GLY A 253 11.76 -28.06 8.06
N VAL A 254 11.01 -28.62 9.01
CA VAL A 254 9.96 -27.87 9.73
C VAL A 254 10.56 -26.71 10.53
N GLY A 255 11.70 -26.95 11.21
CA GLY A 255 12.43 -25.92 11.93
C GLY A 255 12.88 -24.76 11.05
N GLU A 256 13.43 -25.04 9.86
CA GLU A 256 13.83 -24.02 8.89
C GLU A 256 12.66 -23.19 8.39
N VAL A 257 11.53 -23.82 8.06
CA VAL A 257 10.32 -23.10 7.63
C VAL A 257 9.82 -22.19 8.74
N CYS A 258 9.66 -22.72 9.96
CA CYS A 258 9.24 -21.94 11.12
C CYS A 258 10.18 -20.76 11.41
N ALA A 259 11.50 -20.97 11.32
CA ALA A 259 12.50 -19.92 11.51
C ALA A 259 12.37 -18.82 10.44
N GLY A 260 12.21 -19.18 9.16
CA GLY A 260 12.03 -18.22 8.08
C GLY A 260 10.76 -17.37 8.24
N LEU A 261 9.64 -18.02 8.61
CA LEU A 261 8.38 -17.33 8.92
C LEU A 261 8.54 -16.39 10.11
N ALA A 262 9.15 -16.85 11.20
CA ALA A 262 9.40 -16.02 12.37
C ALA A 262 10.27 -14.80 12.04
N VAL A 263 11.37 -15.00 11.30
CA VAL A 263 12.25 -13.90 10.88
C VAL A 263 11.50 -12.88 10.01
N SER A 264 10.70 -13.35 9.04
CA SER A 264 9.89 -12.46 8.20
C SER A 264 8.91 -11.62 9.03
N GLY A 265 8.23 -12.26 10.00
CA GLY A 265 7.31 -11.60 10.91
C GLY A 265 8.01 -10.55 11.78
N LEU A 266 9.14 -10.92 12.39
CA LEU A 266 9.93 -10.03 13.23
C LEU A 266 10.48 -8.82 12.45
N CYS A 267 10.88 -9.01 11.18
CA CYS A 267 11.31 -7.90 10.33
C CYS A 267 10.19 -6.88 10.11
N VAL A 268 8.95 -7.34 9.87
CA VAL A 268 7.80 -6.44 9.70
C VAL A 268 7.45 -5.76 11.03
N GLY A 269 7.42 -6.49 12.14
CA GLY A 269 7.19 -5.92 13.46
C GLY A 269 8.25 -4.86 13.83
N ALA A 270 9.53 -5.11 13.53
CA ALA A 270 10.60 -4.16 13.75
C ALA A 270 10.47 -2.92 12.86
N ALA A 271 10.11 -3.09 11.59
CA ALA A 271 9.86 -1.98 10.68
C ALA A 271 8.68 -1.12 11.14
N GLU A 272 7.60 -1.74 11.60
CA GLU A 272 6.46 -1.05 12.21
C GLU A 272 6.94 -0.23 13.41
N LEU A 273 7.70 -0.80 14.35
CA LEU A 273 8.17 -0.09 15.55
C LEU A 273 8.94 1.20 15.28
N VAL A 274 9.76 1.21 14.22
CA VAL A 274 10.57 2.36 13.79
C VAL A 274 9.71 3.47 13.15
N GLY A 275 8.58 3.09 12.55
CA GLY A 275 7.63 3.99 11.92
C GLY A 275 7.14 5.10 12.85
N GLY A 276 7.20 6.34 12.39
CA GLY A 276 6.79 7.54 13.12
C GLY A 276 7.84 8.11 14.08
N ARG A 277 9.07 7.56 14.11
CA ARG A 277 10.15 8.06 15.00
C ARG A 277 11.05 9.11 14.40
N VAL A 278 11.41 8.91 13.14
CA VAL A 278 12.17 9.90 12.42
C VAL A 278 11.16 10.83 11.75
N PRO A 279 11.36 12.16 11.83
CA PRO A 279 10.55 13.09 11.06
C PRO A 279 10.48 12.65 9.60
N HIS A 280 9.29 12.64 9.01
CA HIS A 280 9.03 12.19 7.64
C HIS A 280 9.24 10.70 7.36
N LEU A 281 9.39 9.86 8.39
CA LEU A 281 9.42 8.41 8.26
C LEU A 281 8.15 7.84 8.90
N ASP A 282 7.08 7.70 8.10
CA ASP A 282 5.78 7.18 8.55
C ASP A 282 5.76 5.65 8.65
N ASP A 283 4.88 5.12 9.50
CA ASP A 283 4.68 3.69 9.70
C ASP A 283 4.23 2.96 8.43
N ASN A 284 3.48 3.63 7.55
CA ASN A 284 3.08 3.01 6.29
C ASN A 284 4.27 2.71 5.37
N LEU A 285 5.27 3.62 5.34
CA LEU A 285 6.46 3.46 4.51
C LEU A 285 7.39 2.40 5.09
N THR A 286 7.59 2.39 6.41
CA THR A 286 8.48 1.41 7.04
C THR A 286 7.87 0.01 7.01
N THR A 287 6.59 -0.16 7.34
CA THR A 287 5.95 -1.49 7.35
C THR A 287 5.91 -2.14 5.96
N SER A 288 5.81 -1.34 4.88
CA SER A 288 5.91 -1.86 3.51
C SER A 288 7.35 -1.99 3.03
N PHE A 289 7.94 -0.90 2.55
CA PHE A 289 9.27 -0.89 1.95
C PHE A 289 10.37 -1.27 2.95
N GLY A 290 10.31 -0.71 4.16
CA GLY A 290 11.31 -0.96 5.20
C GLY A 290 11.36 -2.42 5.62
N SER A 291 10.22 -3.11 5.73
CA SER A 291 10.19 -4.52 6.12
C SER A 291 10.80 -5.44 5.06
N VAL A 292 10.52 -5.20 3.77
CA VAL A 292 11.13 -5.96 2.67
C VAL A 292 12.64 -5.70 2.59
N LEU A 293 13.06 -4.46 2.83
CA LEU A 293 14.48 -4.11 2.93
C LEU A 293 15.16 -4.86 4.09
N LEU A 294 14.55 -4.87 5.28
CA LEU A 294 15.06 -5.60 6.44
C LEU A 294 15.15 -7.10 6.20
N ILE A 295 14.14 -7.70 5.54
CA ILE A 295 14.20 -9.12 5.17
C ILE A 295 15.38 -9.37 4.25
N ARG A 296 15.56 -8.56 3.19
CA ARG A 296 16.66 -8.72 2.24
C ARG A 296 18.04 -8.59 2.90
N LEU A 297 18.19 -7.64 3.82
CA LEU A 297 19.42 -7.48 4.61
C LEU A 297 19.66 -8.69 5.52
N THR A 298 18.62 -9.12 6.23
CA THR A 298 18.69 -10.28 7.14
C THR A 298 19.05 -11.55 6.38
N THR A 299 18.44 -11.81 5.22
CA THR A 299 18.78 -12.97 4.38
C THR A 299 20.22 -12.93 3.92
N ARG A 300 20.75 -11.76 3.55
CA ARG A 300 22.17 -11.61 3.18
C ARG A 300 23.10 -11.87 4.36
N MET A 301 22.77 -11.37 5.55
CA MET A 301 23.57 -11.60 6.76
C MET A 301 23.57 -13.07 7.17
N LEU A 302 22.41 -13.73 7.13
CA LEU A 302 22.30 -15.16 7.39
C LEU A 302 23.10 -15.96 6.37
N GLY A 303 22.97 -15.66 5.07
CA GLY A 303 23.74 -16.32 4.02
C GLY A 303 25.25 -16.14 4.17
N ALA A 304 25.71 -14.94 4.55
CA ALA A 304 27.12 -14.68 4.85
C ALA A 304 27.64 -15.48 6.06
N ALA A 305 26.74 -15.83 6.99
CA ALA A 305 27.04 -16.71 8.12
C ALA A 305 26.84 -18.21 7.80
N GLY A 306 26.59 -18.57 6.53
CA GLY A 306 26.37 -19.95 6.08
C GLY A 306 24.96 -20.48 6.30
N PHE A 307 24.01 -19.63 6.67
CA PHE A 307 22.60 -19.99 6.87
C PHE A 307 21.76 -19.55 5.68
N GLU A 308 21.44 -20.49 4.79
CA GLU A 308 20.44 -20.27 3.75
C GLU A 308 19.07 -20.72 4.26
N ASN A 309 18.05 -19.87 4.10
CA ASN A 309 16.69 -20.21 4.49
C ASN A 309 15.76 -20.21 3.26
N CYS A 310 15.14 -21.34 3.00
CA CYS A 310 14.31 -21.55 1.81
C CYS A 310 13.08 -20.64 1.75
N VAL A 311 12.47 -20.28 2.90
CA VAL A 311 11.32 -19.37 2.96
C VAL A 311 11.73 -17.94 2.60
N LEU A 312 12.82 -17.45 3.20
CA LEU A 312 13.34 -16.12 2.90
C LEU A 312 13.84 -16.04 1.45
N GLY A 313 14.53 -17.08 0.97
CA GLY A 313 14.94 -17.20 -0.42
C GLY A 313 13.73 -17.17 -1.36
N ALA A 314 12.69 -17.98 -1.08
CA ALA A 314 11.47 -18.00 -1.86
C ALA A 314 10.81 -16.62 -1.91
N LEU A 315 10.77 -15.87 -0.81
CA LEU A 315 10.19 -14.53 -0.80
C LEU A 315 10.92 -13.56 -1.75
N LEU A 316 12.26 -13.69 -1.84
CA LEU A 316 13.16 -12.81 -2.61
C LEU A 316 13.36 -13.24 -4.07
N VAL A 317 12.95 -14.44 -4.46
CA VAL A 317 13.02 -14.90 -5.85
C VAL A 317 11.90 -14.22 -6.67
N PRO A 318 12.20 -13.71 -7.88
CA PRO A 318 11.18 -13.21 -8.78
C PRO A 318 10.11 -14.26 -9.04
N ASN A 319 8.86 -13.93 -8.75
CA ASN A 319 7.75 -14.63 -9.40
C ASN A 319 7.73 -14.13 -10.84
N ARG A 320 7.73 -15.01 -11.84
CA ARG A 320 7.48 -14.58 -13.23
C ARG A 320 6.14 -13.85 -13.22
N PRO A 321 6.09 -12.52 -13.43
CA PRO A 321 4.81 -11.87 -13.65
C PRO A 321 4.28 -12.33 -15.01
N ASN A 322 2.95 -12.49 -15.12
CA ASN A 322 2.23 -12.74 -16.36
C ASN A 322 2.33 -11.58 -17.36
#